data_AF-A0A194QYL6-F1
#
_entry.id   AF-A0A194QYL6-F1
#
_cell.length_a   1.000
_cell.length_b   1.000
_cell.length_c   1.000
_cell.angle_alpha   90.00
_cell.angle_beta   90.00
_cell.angle_gamma   90.00
#
_symmetry.space_group_name_H-M   'P 1'
#
loop_
_entity.id
_entity.type
_entity.pdbx_description
1 polymer ?
#
loop_
_entity_poly.entity_id
_entity_poly.type
_entity_poly.pdbx_seq_one_letter_code
_entity_poly.pdbx_strand_id
1 'polypeptide(L)'
;MDNTSWLLSNLFKITFFETLHAKSSNSNPCSPRKSTGRHGGGDAPSLSDCSCNAPKCSTSTVCDRGKTGAGVTGSRTENRETEKSSNYLAAGAINPGLLRHLHNAARYRLPQCFEGACVSVKQSSASNWIFGHSLSFSSVSPGGYKVLLSYLDKDKPTGLPYFVMEAAPGGQMSCEFRVGPTQATRATVVAQIANGKFDSFESIVDAYFNSFTASVIAVNREFIAIHYLQAITERLSLGAEVVGRGRAPELTATSAAARWAGEEHSVSATLGSRGLDLCYARVLRPHLTAAAMLEVGFAIRKAVATLAYEWRAEDWTVRASVDSDGLVGATLHRALGGRRAKLACAISALLNHPNDKFRLGFGVTAAIV
;
A
#
# COMPACT_ATOMS: atom_id res chain seq x y z
N MET A 1 -25.72 44.01 -17.97
CA MET A 1 -27.17 44.17 -17.75
C MET A 1 -27.89 43.26 -18.72
N ASP A 2 -28.55 42.16 -18.39
CA ASP A 2 -28.75 41.34 -17.19
C ASP A 2 -29.31 40.03 -17.75
N ASN A 3 -28.70 38.86 -17.48
CA ASN A 3 -29.35 37.53 -17.57
C ASN A 3 -28.44 36.34 -17.24
N THR A 4 -27.68 36.40 -16.14
CA THR A 4 -26.94 35.22 -15.66
C THR A 4 -27.11 34.95 -14.16
N SER A 5 -27.99 35.66 -13.46
CA SER A 5 -28.17 35.53 -12.00
C SER A 5 -29.24 34.53 -11.55
N TRP A 6 -29.92 33.81 -12.47
CA TRP A 6 -31.09 32.98 -12.14
C TRP A 6 -30.87 31.47 -12.08
N LEU A 7 -29.62 30.98 -12.22
CA LEU A 7 -29.32 29.54 -12.11
C LEU A 7 -28.44 29.15 -10.91
N LEU A 8 -27.97 30.11 -10.13
CA LEU A 8 -27.08 29.86 -8.97
C LEU A 8 -27.81 29.78 -7.61
N SER A 9 -29.11 30.07 -7.55
CA SER A 9 -29.89 30.06 -6.30
C SER A 9 -30.54 28.72 -5.95
N ASN A 10 -30.52 27.73 -6.85
CA ASN A 10 -31.18 26.42 -6.64
C ASN A 10 -30.24 25.26 -6.26
N LEU A 11 -28.93 25.50 -6.13
CA LEU A 11 -27.96 24.48 -5.72
C LEU A 11 -27.54 24.56 -4.24
N PHE A 12 -27.96 25.59 -3.50
CA PHE A 12 -27.57 25.82 -2.10
C PHE A 12 -28.67 25.49 -1.06
N LYS A 13 -29.74 24.79 -1.45
CA LYS A 13 -30.91 24.50 -0.58
C LYS A 13 -31.09 23.04 -0.13
N ILE A 14 -30.09 22.17 -0.27
CA ILE A 14 -30.19 20.75 0.19
C ILE A 14 -29.15 20.43 1.28
N THR A 15 -28.95 21.37 2.20
CA THR A 15 -28.33 21.08 3.50
C THR A 15 -29.23 21.65 4.58
N PHE A 16 -30.19 20.84 5.04
CA PHE A 16 -30.83 21.02 6.33
C PHE A 16 -31.10 19.65 6.95
N PHE A 17 -30.43 19.42 8.09
CA PHE A 17 -30.79 18.59 9.23
C PHE A 17 -31.97 17.61 9.06
N GLU A 18 -31.69 16.31 9.18
CA GLU A 18 -32.54 15.44 9.97
C GLU A 18 -31.71 14.58 10.93
N THR A 19 -31.72 15.03 12.17
CA THR A 19 -31.53 14.25 13.40
C THR A 19 -32.55 13.12 13.47
N LEU A 20 -32.11 11.86 13.40
CA LEU A 20 -32.94 10.73 13.80
C LEU A 20 -32.67 10.35 15.26
N HIS A 21 -33.61 10.79 16.08
CA HIS A 21 -33.83 10.40 17.46
C HIS A 21 -34.03 8.88 17.57
N ALA A 22 -33.26 8.25 18.47
CA ALA A 22 -33.55 6.92 18.99
C ALA A 22 -34.82 6.96 19.84
N LYS A 23 -35.75 6.02 19.61
CA LYS A 23 -36.92 5.80 20.47
C LYS A 23 -36.88 4.36 20.98
N SER A 24 -36.80 4.26 22.30
CA SER A 24 -36.95 3.03 23.08
C SER A 24 -38.33 2.41 22.89
N SER A 25 -38.40 1.08 22.92
CA SER A 25 -39.49 0.40 23.62
C SER A 25 -38.99 -0.93 24.19
N ASN A 26 -39.61 -1.30 25.29
CA ASN A 26 -39.13 -2.11 26.40
C ASN A 26 -40.11 -3.28 26.55
N SER A 27 -39.66 -4.53 26.69
CA SER A 27 -40.32 -5.60 27.49
C SER A 27 -39.67 -6.99 27.30
N ASN A 28 -38.75 -7.35 28.20
CA ASN A 28 -38.79 -8.47 29.16
C ASN A 28 -39.40 -9.88 28.81
N PRO A 29 -39.04 -10.93 29.59
CA PRO A 29 -38.31 -12.11 29.08
C PRO A 29 -39.11 -13.42 29.15
N CYS A 30 -38.61 -14.50 28.55
CA CYS A 30 -39.10 -15.84 28.87
C CYS A 30 -37.99 -16.90 28.80
N SER A 31 -37.58 -17.36 29.99
CA SER A 31 -36.91 -18.65 30.21
C SER A 31 -37.94 -19.79 30.24
N PRO A 32 -37.49 -21.05 30.11
CA PRO A 32 -37.63 -21.91 31.30
C PRO A 32 -36.42 -22.81 31.60
N ARG A 33 -36.25 -23.05 32.91
CA ARG A 33 -35.52 -24.15 33.60
C ARG A 33 -36.05 -25.53 33.13
N LYS A 34 -35.47 -26.73 33.33
CA LYS A 34 -34.51 -27.32 34.29
C LYS A 34 -34.21 -28.80 33.86
N SER A 35 -33.23 -29.42 34.53
CA SER A 35 -32.98 -30.87 34.78
C SER A 35 -31.67 -31.40 34.15
N THR A 36 -30.56 -31.42 34.91
CA THR A 36 -30.00 -32.48 35.81
C THR A 36 -29.30 -33.64 35.10
N GLY A 37 -28.01 -33.85 35.38
CA GLY A 37 -27.31 -35.13 35.12
C GLY A 37 -25.78 -35.03 35.08
N ARG A 38 -25.09 -35.86 35.86
CA ARG A 38 -23.67 -35.82 36.27
C ARG A 38 -22.63 -36.37 35.25
N HIS A 39 -21.39 -35.86 35.40
CA HIS A 39 -20.03 -36.44 35.31
C HIS A 39 -19.65 -37.56 34.31
N GLY A 40 -18.43 -37.42 33.78
CA GLY A 40 -17.51 -38.55 33.48
C GLY A 40 -16.84 -38.45 32.10
N GLY A 41 -15.52 -38.51 32.04
CA GLY A 41 -14.72 -38.28 30.82
C GLY A 41 -14.41 -39.51 29.97
N GLY A 42 -13.51 -39.31 28.99
CA GLY A 42 -12.73 -40.36 28.33
C GLY A 42 -13.18 -40.76 26.93
N ASP A 43 -12.34 -40.38 25.96
CA ASP A 43 -11.91 -41.08 24.74
C ASP A 43 -12.91 -41.64 23.70
N ALA A 44 -12.55 -41.38 22.44
CA ALA A 44 -13.26 -41.67 21.21
C ALA A 44 -13.48 -43.17 20.93
N PRO A 45 -14.45 -43.49 20.04
CA PRO A 45 -14.07 -44.20 18.82
C PRO A 45 -14.78 -43.73 17.53
N SER A 46 -14.36 -44.33 16.43
CA SER A 46 -14.51 -43.95 15.01
C SER A 46 -15.77 -44.44 14.28
N LEU A 47 -16.01 -43.79 13.12
CA LEU A 47 -16.73 -44.20 11.89
C LEU A 47 -18.27 -44.12 11.85
N SER A 48 -18.79 -43.28 10.94
CA SER A 48 -19.42 -43.73 9.68
C SER A 48 -20.07 -42.56 8.92
N ASP A 49 -20.00 -42.64 7.58
CA ASP A 49 -20.67 -41.75 6.63
C ASP A 49 -22.19 -41.72 6.86
N CYS A 50 -22.79 -40.53 6.80
CA CYS A 50 -24.12 -40.37 6.23
C CYS A 50 -24.39 -38.94 5.76
N SER A 51 -24.96 -38.87 4.56
CA SER A 51 -25.37 -37.70 3.81
C SER A 51 -26.67 -37.09 4.34
N CYS A 52 -26.66 -35.78 4.65
CA CYS A 52 -27.88 -34.97 4.62
C CYS A 52 -27.55 -33.51 4.26
N ASN A 53 -28.18 -33.00 3.21
CA ASN A 53 -28.14 -31.61 2.78
C ASN A 53 -28.97 -30.71 3.71
N ALA A 54 -28.38 -29.60 4.20
CA ALA A 54 -29.06 -28.39 4.67
C ALA A 54 -28.09 -27.19 4.66
N PRO A 55 -28.56 -25.93 4.56
CA PRO A 55 -27.86 -24.84 3.88
C PRO A 55 -26.79 -24.17 4.75
N LYS A 56 -25.64 -23.85 4.14
CA LYS A 56 -24.53 -23.14 4.81
C LYS A 56 -24.88 -21.67 5.05
N CYS A 57 -25.21 -21.34 6.30
CA CYS A 57 -25.02 -20.01 6.86
C CYS A 57 -23.51 -19.87 7.19
N SER A 58 -22.78 -19.08 6.41
CA SER A 58 -21.36 -18.81 6.66
C SER A 58 -21.23 -17.67 7.67
N THR A 59 -20.81 -18.01 8.88
CA THR A 59 -20.11 -17.13 9.81
C THR A 59 -18.94 -16.44 9.10
N SER A 60 -19.03 -15.13 8.93
CA SER A 60 -17.98 -14.29 8.35
C SER A 60 -16.88 -14.03 9.38
N THR A 61 -15.83 -14.84 9.34
CA THR A 61 -14.58 -14.54 10.04
C THR A 61 -13.92 -13.31 9.43
N VAL A 62 -13.66 -12.33 10.28
CA VAL A 62 -12.92 -11.08 10.05
C VAL A 62 -11.47 -11.41 9.67
N CYS A 63 -11.21 -11.70 8.39
CA CYS A 63 -9.89 -11.89 7.80
C CYS A 63 -9.96 -11.70 6.27
N ASP A 64 -10.38 -10.52 5.80
CA ASP A 64 -10.35 -10.21 4.36
C ASP A 64 -10.04 -8.72 4.05
N ARG A 65 -9.22 -8.10 4.90
CA ARG A 65 -8.69 -6.75 4.69
C ARG A 65 -7.31 -6.78 4.02
N GLY A 66 -7.26 -7.42 2.86
CA GLY A 66 -6.05 -7.48 2.02
C GLY A 66 -6.33 -7.46 0.52
N LYS A 67 -7.56 -7.15 0.09
CA LYS A 67 -7.98 -7.15 -1.33
C LYS A 67 -8.55 -5.80 -1.77
N THR A 68 -7.88 -4.71 -1.43
CA THR A 68 -7.92 -3.49 -2.26
C THR A 68 -6.63 -3.43 -3.04
N GLY A 69 -6.73 -3.64 -4.35
CA GLY A 69 -5.63 -3.80 -5.30
C GLY A 69 -4.67 -2.61 -5.38
N ALA A 70 -3.73 -2.55 -4.45
CA ALA A 70 -2.38 -2.05 -4.71
C ALA A 70 -1.47 -3.28 -4.79
N GLY A 71 -1.57 -3.99 -5.92
CA GLY A 71 -0.74 -5.14 -6.22
C GLY A 71 0.74 -4.75 -6.24
N VAL A 72 1.46 -5.19 -5.20
CA VAL A 72 2.69 -5.98 -5.32
C VAL A 72 3.48 -5.77 -6.63
N THR A 73 4.29 -4.72 -6.71
CA THR A 73 5.58 -4.81 -7.40
C THR A 73 6.69 -4.68 -6.36
N GLY A 74 7.44 -5.77 -6.21
CA GLY A 74 8.65 -5.81 -5.42
C GLY A 74 9.74 -5.01 -6.10
N SER A 75 9.96 -3.77 -5.65
CA SER A 75 11.29 -3.13 -5.66
C SER A 75 11.29 -1.91 -4.72
N ARG A 76 11.53 -2.13 -3.43
CA ARG A 76 11.75 -1.05 -2.45
C ARG A 76 13.07 -1.16 -1.69
N THR A 77 14.07 -1.77 -2.31
CA THR A 77 15.47 -1.57 -1.91
C THR A 77 16.07 -0.45 -2.77
N GLU A 78 15.68 0.78 -2.50
CA GLU A 78 16.56 1.92 -2.78
C GLU A 78 17.66 1.86 -1.71
N ASN A 79 18.83 1.33 -2.07
CA ASN A 79 20.04 1.62 -1.31
C ASN A 79 20.37 3.11 -1.50
N ARG A 80 20.49 3.80 -0.38
CA ARG A 80 20.73 5.24 -0.26
C ARG A 80 22.22 5.56 -0.49
N GLU A 81 22.45 6.84 -0.83
CA GLU A 81 23.73 7.59 -0.92
C GLU A 81 24.39 7.50 -2.31
N THR A 82 24.51 8.55 -3.13
CA THR A 82 24.65 10.01 -2.91
C THR A 82 24.27 10.64 -4.26
N GLU A 83 23.42 11.66 -4.36
CA GLU A 83 23.84 13.07 -4.41
C GLU A 83 22.64 14.00 -4.25
N LYS A 84 22.79 14.98 -3.36
CA LYS A 84 22.30 16.36 -3.46
C LYS A 84 21.07 16.59 -4.35
N SER A 85 19.91 16.07 -3.96
CA SER A 85 18.69 16.88 -4.05
C SER A 85 18.62 17.71 -2.78
N SER A 86 19.16 18.93 -2.89
CA SER A 86 18.68 20.01 -2.05
C SER A 86 17.16 19.96 -2.03
N ASN A 87 16.63 19.76 -0.82
CA ASN A 87 15.29 20.04 -0.33
C ASN A 87 14.78 18.83 0.46
N TYR A 88 15.23 18.81 1.73
CA TYR A 88 14.25 18.67 2.79
C TYR A 88 13.10 19.62 2.41
N LEU A 89 11.88 19.08 2.28
CA LEU A 89 10.64 19.81 2.00
C LEU A 89 10.32 19.97 0.52
N ALA A 90 9.03 19.90 0.18
CA ALA A 90 8.60 19.93 -1.20
C ALA A 90 9.16 21.18 -1.89
N ALA A 91 10.02 20.97 -2.88
CA ALA A 91 10.34 22.01 -3.84
C ALA A 91 9.01 22.57 -4.36
N GLY A 92 8.87 23.90 -4.31
CA GLY A 92 7.65 24.62 -4.66
C GLY A 92 7.07 24.19 -6.02
N ALA A 93 5.77 24.48 -6.17
CA ALA A 93 4.83 24.13 -7.24
C ALA A 93 5.29 24.31 -8.71
N ILE A 94 6.34 23.60 -9.14
CA ILE A 94 6.71 23.45 -10.55
C ILE A 94 6.41 22.02 -11.03
N ASN A 95 6.18 21.07 -10.11
CA ASN A 95 5.62 19.77 -10.44
C ASN A 95 4.95 19.14 -9.19
N PRO A 96 3.60 18.99 -9.15
CA PRO A 96 2.90 18.38 -8.02
C PRO A 96 3.23 16.88 -7.87
N GLY A 97 3.94 16.28 -8.83
CA GLY A 97 4.22 14.86 -8.88
C GLY A 97 2.97 14.05 -9.21
N LEU A 98 3.07 12.74 -9.03
CA LEU A 98 2.00 11.82 -9.41
C LEU A 98 0.93 11.71 -8.33
N LEU A 99 -0.34 11.60 -8.75
CA LEU A 99 -1.47 11.34 -7.86
C LEU A 99 -1.32 10.01 -7.10
N ARG A 100 -0.82 8.96 -7.75
CA ARG A 100 -0.47 7.68 -7.10
C ARG A 100 0.55 7.82 -5.95
N HIS A 101 1.33 8.90 -5.94
CA HIS A 101 2.30 9.19 -4.90
C HIS A 101 1.76 10.19 -3.86
N LEU A 102 0.46 10.49 -3.84
CA LEU A 102 -0.16 11.44 -2.92
C LEU A 102 0.18 11.13 -1.46
N HIS A 103 -0.07 9.89 -1.06
CA HIS A 103 0.09 9.39 0.30
C HIS A 103 1.47 8.80 0.60
N ASN A 104 2.41 8.85 -0.35
CA ASN A 104 3.73 8.25 -0.19
C ASN A 104 4.51 8.81 1.00
N ALA A 105 4.34 10.10 1.30
CA ALA A 105 5.00 10.73 2.44
C ALA A 105 4.71 10.04 3.78
N ALA A 106 3.47 9.56 3.97
CA ALA A 106 3.07 8.78 5.15
C ALA A 106 3.31 7.28 4.94
N ARG A 107 2.90 6.73 3.79
CA ARG A 107 2.99 5.28 3.49
C ARG A 107 4.42 4.73 3.46
N TYR A 108 5.42 5.54 3.12
CA TYR A 108 6.83 5.10 3.17
C TYR A 108 7.37 4.95 4.60
N ARG A 109 6.70 5.52 5.60
CA ARG A 109 7.11 5.43 7.02
C ARG A 109 6.58 4.18 7.71
N LEU A 110 5.63 3.48 7.08
CA LEU A 110 5.13 2.22 7.58
C LEU A 110 6.22 1.13 7.55
N PRO A 111 6.31 0.30 8.59
CA PRO A 111 7.20 -0.85 8.61
C PRO A 111 6.70 -1.92 7.62
N GLN A 112 7.61 -2.42 6.78
CA GLN A 112 7.35 -3.58 5.93
C GLN A 112 7.64 -4.85 6.73
N CYS A 113 6.68 -5.26 7.55
CA CYS A 113 6.83 -6.45 8.38
C CYS A 113 6.83 -7.70 7.50
N PHE A 114 7.75 -8.62 7.77
CA PHE A 114 7.80 -9.93 7.16
C PHE A 114 7.90 -11.00 8.25
N GLU A 115 7.77 -12.26 7.87
CA GLU A 115 7.77 -13.38 8.80
C GLU A 115 8.78 -14.42 8.32
N GLY A 116 9.43 -15.09 9.28
CA GLY A 116 10.40 -16.14 9.01
C GLY A 116 11.77 -15.60 8.59
N ALA A 117 12.56 -16.44 7.93
CA ALA A 117 13.92 -16.08 7.52
C ALA A 117 13.93 -15.66 6.04
N CYS A 118 14.49 -14.49 5.73
CA CYS A 118 14.71 -14.04 4.36
C CYS A 118 16.21 -13.83 4.12
N VAL A 119 16.75 -14.44 3.08
CA VAL A 119 18.14 -14.23 2.66
C VAL A 119 18.12 -13.70 1.23
N SER A 120 18.57 -12.47 1.02
CA SER A 120 18.72 -11.89 -0.30
C SER A 120 20.19 -11.65 -0.61
N VAL A 121 20.67 -12.17 -1.73
CA VAL A 121 22.01 -11.89 -2.24
C VAL A 121 21.85 -11.17 -3.56
N LYS A 122 22.44 -9.98 -3.68
CA LYS A 122 22.48 -9.20 -4.92
C LYS A 122 23.92 -9.12 -5.37
N GLN A 123 24.17 -9.56 -6.59
CA GLN A 123 25.44 -9.43 -7.26
C GLN A 123 25.30 -8.37 -8.34
N SER A 124 26.00 -7.25 -8.17
CA SER A 124 26.17 -6.29 -9.25
C SER A 124 27.32 -6.77 -10.13
N SER A 125 27.12 -6.82 -11.44
CA SER A 125 28.22 -7.04 -12.37
C SER A 125 28.88 -5.70 -12.75
N ALA A 126 29.99 -5.75 -13.50
CA ALA A 126 30.59 -4.58 -14.13
C ALA A 126 29.64 -3.92 -15.15
N SER A 127 28.69 -4.67 -15.72
CA SER A 127 27.62 -4.15 -16.57
C SER A 127 26.48 -3.47 -15.77
N ASN A 128 25.52 -2.87 -16.46
CA ASN A 128 24.29 -2.26 -15.90
C ASN A 128 23.28 -3.29 -15.35
N TRP A 129 23.68 -4.56 -15.24
CA TRP A 129 22.84 -5.64 -14.76
C TRP A 129 23.17 -5.98 -13.32
N ILE A 130 22.13 -6.05 -12.50
CA ILE A 130 22.15 -6.51 -11.13
C ILE A 130 21.35 -7.80 -11.09
N PHE A 131 22.02 -8.87 -10.72
CA PHE A 131 21.43 -10.17 -10.53
C PHE A 131 21.20 -10.41 -9.04
N GLY A 132 20.08 -11.02 -8.68
CA GLY A 132 19.72 -11.22 -7.29
C GLY A 132 19.05 -12.56 -7.06
N HIS A 133 19.29 -13.08 -5.88
CA HIS A 133 18.68 -14.29 -5.36
C HIS A 133 17.99 -13.91 -4.06
N SER A 134 16.76 -14.35 -3.88
CA SER A 134 16.03 -14.20 -2.63
C SER A 134 15.47 -15.55 -2.22
N LEU A 135 15.89 -16.02 -1.06
CA LEU A 135 15.38 -17.20 -0.40
C LEU A 135 14.50 -16.73 0.75
N SER A 136 13.22 -17.06 0.69
CA SER A 136 12.27 -16.78 1.75
C SER A 136 11.83 -18.10 2.38
N PHE A 137 12.01 -18.20 3.70
CA PHE A 137 11.57 -19.31 4.53
C PHE A 137 10.51 -18.78 5.47
N SER A 138 9.29 -19.27 5.35
CA SER A 138 8.19 -18.85 6.22
C SER A 138 7.30 -20.06 6.52
N SER A 139 6.70 -20.05 7.71
CA SER A 139 5.76 -21.08 8.15
C SER A 139 4.32 -20.79 7.72
N VAL A 140 4.02 -19.55 7.32
CA VAL A 140 2.64 -19.09 7.03
C VAL A 140 2.47 -18.62 5.59
N SER A 141 3.49 -18.01 5.00
CA SER A 141 3.51 -17.70 3.56
C SER A 141 4.30 -18.77 2.82
N PRO A 142 3.95 -19.10 1.56
CA PRO A 142 4.71 -20.08 0.79
C PRO A 142 6.18 -19.64 0.71
N GLY A 143 7.04 -20.39 1.40
CA GLY A 143 8.48 -20.24 1.30
C GLY A 143 8.91 -20.55 -0.12
N GLY A 144 9.84 -19.76 -0.64
CA GLY A 144 10.22 -19.86 -2.04
C GLY A 144 11.56 -19.21 -2.32
N TYR A 145 12.22 -19.78 -3.32
CA TYR A 145 13.33 -19.15 -4.00
C TYR A 145 12.79 -18.22 -5.08
N LYS A 146 13.40 -17.06 -5.21
CA LYS A 146 13.10 -16.09 -6.26
C LYS A 146 14.39 -15.56 -6.86
N VAL A 147 14.39 -15.42 -8.17
CA VAL A 147 15.48 -14.82 -8.93
C VAL A 147 15.04 -13.42 -9.32
N LEU A 148 15.86 -12.43 -8.97
CA LEU A 148 15.71 -11.04 -9.35
C LEU A 148 16.71 -10.73 -10.46
N LEU A 149 16.22 -10.22 -11.58
CA LEU A 149 17.03 -9.62 -12.63
C LEU A 149 16.64 -8.16 -12.73
N SER A 150 17.59 -7.27 -12.54
CA SER A 150 17.36 -5.84 -12.61
C SER A 150 18.39 -5.16 -13.51
N TYR A 151 17.93 -4.24 -14.34
CA TYR A 151 18.77 -3.39 -15.17
C TYR A 151 18.66 -1.96 -14.65
N LEU A 152 19.82 -1.38 -14.33
CA LEU A 152 19.94 0.02 -13.91
C LEU A 152 21.14 0.61 -14.63
N ASP A 153 20.91 1.70 -15.35
CA ASP A 153 21.99 2.43 -16.00
C ASP A 153 22.87 3.12 -14.95
N LYS A 154 24.17 2.79 -14.93
CA LYS A 154 25.10 3.31 -13.90
C LYS A 154 25.40 4.79 -14.08
N ASP A 155 25.37 5.27 -15.32
CA ASP A 155 25.63 6.67 -15.66
C ASP A 155 24.46 7.59 -15.29
N LYS A 156 23.26 7.01 -15.14
CA LYS A 156 22.06 7.70 -14.67
C LYS A 156 21.35 6.81 -13.65
N PRO A 157 21.76 6.85 -12.36
CA PRO A 157 21.16 6.02 -11.31
C PRO A 157 19.67 6.32 -11.08
N THR A 158 19.18 7.46 -11.58
CA THR A 158 17.76 7.87 -11.57
C THR A 158 17.12 7.81 -12.96
N GLY A 159 17.88 7.37 -13.97
CA GLY A 159 17.54 7.41 -15.38
C GLY A 159 16.73 6.20 -15.82
N LEU A 160 15.68 6.50 -16.57
CA LEU A 160 15.00 5.53 -17.40
C LEU A 160 15.93 5.19 -18.58
N PRO A 161 15.99 3.94 -19.06
CA PRO A 161 15.09 2.82 -18.75
C PRO A 161 15.46 2.04 -17.49
N TYR A 162 14.44 1.57 -16.78
CA TYR A 162 14.54 0.67 -15.63
C TYR A 162 13.77 -0.61 -15.95
N PHE A 163 14.38 -1.76 -15.67
CA PHE A 163 13.75 -3.06 -15.86
C PHE A 163 14.00 -3.93 -14.65
N VAL A 164 12.94 -4.54 -14.12
CA VAL A 164 13.02 -5.50 -13.03
C VAL A 164 12.13 -6.69 -13.34
N MET A 165 12.70 -7.87 -13.20
CA MET A 165 12.01 -9.13 -13.34
C MET A 165 12.29 -9.98 -12.10
N GLU A 166 11.24 -10.47 -11.47
CA GLU A 166 11.28 -11.40 -10.34
C GLU A 166 10.59 -12.69 -10.76
N ALA A 167 11.33 -13.80 -10.82
CA ALA A 167 10.82 -15.10 -11.21
C ALA A 167 10.95 -16.10 -10.06
N ALA A 168 9.88 -16.85 -9.79
CA ALA A 168 9.85 -17.95 -8.84
C ALA A 168 9.73 -19.29 -9.59
N PRO A 169 10.39 -20.38 -9.12
CA PRO A 169 10.35 -21.69 -9.76
C PRO A 169 8.95 -22.29 -9.95
N GLY A 170 7.96 -21.83 -9.20
CA GLY A 170 6.56 -22.28 -9.30
C GLY A 170 5.79 -21.72 -10.49
N GLY A 171 6.46 -21.19 -11.52
CA GLY A 171 5.81 -20.61 -12.70
C GLY A 171 5.16 -19.24 -12.45
N GLN A 172 5.56 -18.56 -11.36
CA GLN A 172 5.15 -17.19 -11.06
C GLN A 172 6.28 -16.25 -11.48
N MET A 173 5.95 -15.22 -12.25
CA MET A 173 6.90 -14.21 -12.71
C MET A 173 6.24 -12.84 -12.65
N SER A 174 6.94 -11.86 -12.09
CA SER A 174 6.55 -10.45 -12.10
C SER A 174 7.60 -9.67 -12.87
N CYS A 175 7.18 -8.85 -13.82
CA CYS A 175 8.03 -8.02 -14.64
C CYS A 175 7.54 -6.57 -14.56
N GLU A 176 8.46 -5.64 -14.31
CA GLU A 176 8.24 -4.20 -14.31
C GLU A 176 9.23 -3.56 -15.27
N PHE A 177 8.71 -2.84 -16.25
CA PHE A 177 9.49 -2.13 -17.25
C PHE A 177 9.09 -0.67 -17.27
N ARG A 178 10.06 0.22 -17.15
CA ARG A 178 9.82 1.66 -17.07
C ARG A 178 10.71 2.40 -18.05
N VAL A 179 10.09 3.22 -18.89
CA VAL A 179 10.77 3.97 -19.95
C VAL A 179 10.32 5.42 -19.92
N GLY A 180 11.23 6.33 -20.27
CA GLY A 180 10.93 7.74 -20.47
C GLY A 180 11.05 8.06 -21.95
N PRO A 181 10.00 7.85 -22.77
CA PRO A 181 10.07 8.12 -24.19
C PRO A 181 10.33 9.60 -24.51
N THR A 182 9.93 10.51 -23.61
CA THR A 182 10.31 11.93 -23.67
C THR A 182 10.70 12.43 -22.27
N GLN A 183 11.25 13.64 -22.18
CA GLN A 183 11.54 14.27 -20.88
C GLN A 183 10.26 14.54 -20.06
N ALA A 184 9.12 14.68 -20.73
CA ALA A 184 7.81 14.99 -20.13
C ALA A 184 6.91 13.76 -19.94
N THR A 185 7.23 12.61 -20.52
CA THR A 185 6.37 11.42 -20.46
C THR A 185 7.12 10.20 -19.95
N ARG A 186 6.40 9.36 -19.22
CA ARG A 186 6.93 8.12 -18.66
C ARG A 186 5.92 6.99 -18.85
N ALA A 187 6.37 5.91 -19.44
CA ALA A 187 5.59 4.69 -19.59
C ALA A 187 6.11 3.66 -18.59
N THR A 188 5.21 3.02 -17.84
CA THR A 188 5.52 1.89 -16.97
C THR A 188 4.60 0.74 -17.35
N VAL A 189 5.15 -0.44 -17.58
CA VAL A 189 4.39 -1.65 -17.84
C VAL A 189 4.74 -2.64 -16.73
N VAL A 190 3.71 -3.14 -16.07
CA VAL A 190 3.82 -4.18 -15.04
C VAL A 190 3.05 -5.40 -15.53
N ALA A 191 3.71 -6.55 -15.59
CA ALA A 191 3.10 -7.81 -15.99
C ALA A 191 3.35 -8.87 -14.92
N GLN A 192 2.29 -9.51 -14.44
CA GLN A 192 2.36 -10.66 -13.55
C GLN A 192 1.81 -11.89 -14.28
N ILE A 193 2.65 -12.92 -14.33
CA ILE A 193 2.36 -14.20 -14.94
C ILE A 193 2.33 -15.22 -13.83
N ALA A 194 1.26 -16.01 -13.76
CA ALA A 194 1.12 -17.11 -12.83
C ALA A 194 0.70 -18.37 -13.59
N ASN A 195 1.42 -19.47 -13.39
CA ASN A 195 1.12 -20.78 -13.98
C ASN A 195 0.91 -20.74 -15.51
N GLY A 196 1.74 -19.95 -16.21
CA GLY A 196 1.69 -19.83 -17.67
C GLY A 196 0.54 -18.99 -18.22
N LYS A 197 -0.23 -18.28 -17.38
CA LYS A 197 -1.26 -17.33 -17.79
C LYS A 197 -0.91 -15.92 -17.32
N PHE A 198 -1.28 -14.90 -18.12
CA PHE A 198 -1.22 -13.51 -17.70
C PHE A 198 -2.33 -13.26 -16.67
N ASP A 199 -1.94 -13.08 -15.41
CA ASP A 199 -2.88 -12.81 -14.32
C ASP A 199 -3.18 -11.31 -14.22
N SER A 200 -2.13 -10.49 -14.29
CA SER A 200 -2.29 -9.04 -14.38
C SER A 200 -1.34 -8.41 -15.41
N PHE A 201 -1.87 -7.45 -16.15
CA PHE A 201 -1.14 -6.60 -17.07
C PHE A 201 -1.62 -5.16 -16.85
N GLU A 202 -0.74 -4.35 -16.28
CA GLU A 202 -0.97 -2.94 -15.99
C GLU A 202 -0.04 -2.09 -16.88
N SER A 203 -0.63 -1.17 -17.63
CA SER A 203 0.07 -0.18 -18.44
C SER A 203 -0.23 1.20 -17.89
N ILE A 204 0.81 1.92 -17.50
CA ILE A 204 0.76 3.25 -16.91
C ILE A 204 1.47 4.21 -17.85
N VAL A 205 0.79 5.28 -18.24
CA VAL A 205 1.38 6.39 -18.99
C VAL A 205 1.23 7.65 -18.15
N ASP A 206 2.34 8.17 -17.67
CA ASP A 206 2.43 9.44 -16.96
C ASP A 206 2.86 10.55 -17.92
N ALA A 207 2.18 11.68 -17.86
CA ALA A 207 2.51 12.92 -18.55
C ALA A 207 2.71 14.03 -17.52
N TYR A 208 3.93 14.54 -17.44
CA TYR A 208 4.36 15.62 -16.57
C TYR A 208 4.34 16.93 -17.36
N PHE A 209 3.59 17.90 -16.86
CA PHE A 209 3.59 19.26 -17.35
C PHE A 209 4.08 20.20 -16.25
N ASN A 210 4.34 21.46 -16.60
CA ASN A 210 4.91 22.45 -15.67
C ASN A 210 4.01 22.80 -14.48
N SER A 211 2.70 22.56 -14.57
CA SER A 211 1.74 22.95 -13.51
C SER A 211 0.74 21.85 -13.15
N PHE A 212 0.68 20.79 -13.95
CA PHE A 212 -0.19 19.65 -13.70
C PHE A 212 0.48 18.35 -14.14
N THR A 213 0.00 17.24 -13.60
CA THR A 213 0.43 15.90 -13.98
C THR A 213 -0.83 15.09 -14.27
N ALA A 214 -0.80 14.37 -15.39
CA ALA A 214 -1.85 13.46 -15.78
C ALA A 214 -1.28 12.06 -15.91
N SER A 215 -1.99 11.05 -15.40
CA SER A 215 -1.61 9.65 -15.57
C SER A 215 -2.80 8.85 -16.05
N VAL A 216 -2.56 7.95 -16.99
CA VAL A 216 -3.55 6.98 -17.45
C VAL A 216 -3.04 5.59 -17.08
N ILE A 217 -3.86 4.84 -16.35
CA ILE A 217 -3.56 3.49 -15.91
C ILE A 217 -4.60 2.57 -16.53
N ALA A 218 -4.15 1.56 -17.26
CA ALA A 218 -5.00 0.53 -17.85
C ALA A 218 -4.61 -0.83 -17.26
N VAL A 219 -5.55 -1.51 -16.61
CA VAL A 219 -5.35 -2.82 -15.99
C VAL A 219 -6.22 -3.86 -16.69
N ASN A 220 -5.60 -4.94 -17.18
CA ASN A 220 -6.26 -6.12 -17.76
C ASN A 220 -7.28 -5.83 -18.88
N ARG A 221 -7.20 -4.65 -19.53
CA ARG A 221 -8.22 -4.11 -20.47
C ARG A 221 -9.62 -3.90 -19.86
N GLU A 222 -9.81 -4.22 -18.58
CA GLU A 222 -11.11 -4.16 -17.90
C GLU A 222 -11.27 -2.91 -17.06
N PHE A 223 -10.16 -2.29 -16.61
CA PHE A 223 -10.19 -1.10 -15.79
C PHE A 223 -9.28 -0.03 -16.40
N ILE A 224 -9.82 1.18 -16.49
CA ILE A 224 -9.07 2.36 -16.89
C ILE A 224 -9.24 3.39 -15.77
N ALA A 225 -8.12 3.80 -15.17
CA ALA A 225 -8.07 4.89 -14.22
C ALA A 225 -7.36 6.09 -14.87
N ILE A 226 -7.98 7.26 -14.73
CA ILE A 226 -7.43 8.53 -15.17
C ILE A 226 -7.18 9.36 -13.93
N HIS A 227 -5.95 9.80 -13.77
CA HIS A 227 -5.50 10.63 -12.67
C HIS A 227 -5.12 12.00 -13.19
N TYR A 228 -5.56 13.03 -12.49
CA TYR A 228 -5.20 14.41 -12.76
C TYR A 228 -4.82 15.09 -11.45
N LEU A 229 -3.67 15.77 -11.41
CA LEU A 229 -3.21 16.52 -10.24
C LEU A 229 -2.62 17.85 -10.69
N GLN A 230 -3.14 18.95 -10.16
CA GLN A 230 -2.74 20.30 -10.50
C GLN A 230 -2.25 21.04 -9.25
N ALA A 231 -1.13 21.76 -9.36
CA ALA A 231 -0.68 22.65 -8.32
C ALA A 231 -1.42 23.99 -8.43
N ILE A 232 -2.20 24.34 -7.40
CA ILE A 232 -2.97 25.60 -7.37
C ILE A 232 -2.15 26.70 -6.69
N THR A 233 -1.42 26.33 -5.64
CA THR A 233 -0.48 27.23 -4.95
C THR A 233 0.84 26.51 -4.74
N GLU A 234 1.87 27.24 -4.29
CA GLU A 234 3.18 26.69 -3.95
C GLU A 234 3.13 25.52 -2.96
N ARG A 235 2.09 25.48 -2.13
CA ARG A 235 1.92 24.50 -1.04
C ARG A 235 0.71 23.59 -1.21
N LEU A 236 -0.25 23.93 -2.07
CA LEU A 236 -1.51 23.18 -2.24
C LEU A 236 -1.62 22.63 -3.67
N SER A 237 -1.83 21.32 -3.77
CA SER A 237 -2.15 20.62 -5.02
C SER A 237 -3.50 19.93 -4.88
N LEU A 238 -4.37 20.08 -5.87
CA LEU A 238 -5.67 19.40 -5.94
C LEU A 238 -5.71 18.51 -7.16
N GLY A 239 -6.41 17.40 -7.05
CA GLY A 239 -6.50 16.41 -8.12
C GLY A 239 -7.81 15.65 -8.08
N ALA A 240 -8.02 14.87 -9.13
CA ALA A 240 -9.14 13.98 -9.26
C ALA A 240 -8.66 12.65 -9.85
N GLU A 241 -9.30 11.57 -9.43
CA GLU A 241 -9.17 10.25 -10.01
C GLU A 241 -10.55 9.78 -10.47
N VAL A 242 -10.59 9.25 -11.69
CA VAL A 242 -11.78 8.67 -12.30
C VAL A 242 -11.43 7.25 -12.70
N VAL A 243 -12.22 6.30 -12.21
CA VAL A 243 -12.05 4.87 -12.52
C VAL A 243 -13.28 4.39 -13.27
N GLY A 244 -13.06 3.91 -14.49
CA GLY A 244 -14.07 3.32 -15.37
C GLY A 244 -13.78 1.86 -15.66
N ARG A 245 -14.84 1.09 -15.90
CA ARG A 245 -14.72 -0.26 -16.47
C ARG A 245 -14.68 -0.17 -17.99
N GLY A 246 -13.83 -0.98 -18.62
CA GLY A 246 -13.62 -1.00 -20.07
C GLY A 246 -14.69 -1.78 -20.85
N ARG A 247 -15.38 -2.73 -20.20
CA ARG A 247 -16.37 -3.61 -20.86
C ARG A 247 -17.77 -3.00 -21.00
N ALA A 248 -18.07 -2.01 -20.16
CA ALA A 248 -19.22 -1.11 -20.28
C ALA A 248 -18.76 0.23 -19.69
N PRO A 249 -18.93 1.37 -20.37
CA PRO A 249 -18.46 2.68 -19.91
C PRO A 249 -19.33 3.21 -18.75
N GLU A 250 -19.46 2.43 -17.69
CA GLU A 250 -20.04 2.84 -16.43
C GLU A 250 -18.93 3.44 -15.56
N LEU A 251 -19.11 4.72 -15.21
CA LEU A 251 -18.28 5.41 -14.24
C LEU A 251 -18.43 4.70 -12.89
N THR A 252 -17.40 3.97 -12.49
CA THR A 252 -17.46 3.09 -11.31
C THR A 252 -17.11 3.85 -10.04
N ALA A 253 -16.16 4.79 -10.13
CA ALA A 253 -15.79 5.63 -9.02
C ALA A 253 -15.15 6.96 -9.47
N THR A 254 -15.41 8.00 -8.69
CA THR A 254 -14.72 9.27 -8.77
C THR A 254 -14.21 9.63 -7.38
N SER A 255 -12.97 10.09 -7.31
CA SER A 255 -12.31 10.56 -6.09
C SER A 255 -11.71 11.94 -6.32
N ALA A 256 -11.83 12.79 -5.32
CA ALA A 256 -11.12 14.05 -5.21
C ALA A 256 -9.90 13.85 -4.30
N ALA A 257 -8.79 14.47 -4.66
CA ALA A 257 -7.53 14.37 -3.94
C ALA A 257 -6.96 15.75 -3.64
N ALA A 258 -6.34 15.89 -2.49
CA ALA A 258 -5.68 17.12 -2.06
C ALA A 258 -4.35 16.78 -1.39
N ARG A 259 -3.33 17.58 -1.66
CA ARG A 259 -2.07 17.58 -0.92
C ARG A 259 -1.75 19.00 -0.48
N TRP A 260 -1.47 19.13 0.80
CA TRP A 260 -0.87 20.32 1.38
C TRP A 260 0.53 19.98 1.87
N ALA A 261 1.55 20.54 1.22
CA ALA A 261 2.95 20.33 1.57
C ALA A 261 3.51 21.63 2.14
N GLY A 262 3.89 21.59 3.42
CA GLY A 262 4.64 22.64 4.10
C GLY A 262 6.11 22.29 4.25
N GLU A 263 6.80 23.17 4.96
CA GLU A 263 8.23 23.06 5.26
C GLU A 263 8.58 22.10 6.42
N GLU A 264 7.64 21.43 7.05
CA GLU A 264 8.01 20.34 8.00
C GLU A 264 6.97 19.23 8.03
N HIS A 265 5.85 19.46 7.35
CA HIS A 265 4.66 18.63 7.41
C HIS A 265 4.08 18.48 6.00
N SER A 266 3.52 17.32 5.74
CA SER A 266 2.78 17.03 4.53
C SER A 266 1.47 16.37 4.92
N VAL A 267 0.37 16.93 4.42
CA VAL A 267 -0.97 16.42 4.59
C VAL A 267 -1.48 16.02 3.22
N SER A 268 -2.04 14.82 3.13
CA SER A 268 -2.65 14.29 1.91
C SER A 268 -4.00 13.69 2.25
N ALA A 269 -4.99 13.97 1.40
CA ALA A 269 -6.36 13.57 1.57
C ALA A 269 -6.89 13.06 0.24
N THR A 270 -7.57 11.92 0.24
CA THR A 270 -8.32 11.41 -0.91
C THR A 270 -9.72 11.07 -0.44
N LEU A 271 -10.72 11.71 -1.03
CA LEU A 271 -12.14 11.47 -0.75
C LEU A 271 -12.79 10.93 -2.03
N GLY A 272 -13.25 9.69 -2.00
CA GLY A 272 -14.00 9.09 -3.09
C GLY A 272 -15.34 8.55 -2.64
N SER A 273 -16.14 8.11 -3.62
CA SER A 273 -17.42 7.44 -3.35
C SER A 273 -17.28 6.19 -2.46
N ARG A 274 -16.09 5.59 -2.42
CA ARG A 274 -15.79 4.35 -1.69
C ARG A 274 -15.23 4.58 -0.27
N GLY A 275 -14.63 5.74 -0.01
CA GLY A 275 -13.95 5.99 1.25
C GLY A 275 -13.16 7.29 1.29
N LEU A 276 -12.58 7.55 2.46
CA LEU A 276 -11.75 8.70 2.78
C LEU A 276 -10.42 8.21 3.34
N ASP A 277 -9.33 8.60 2.68
CA ASP A 277 -7.96 8.35 3.13
C ASP A 277 -7.31 9.68 3.51
N LEU A 278 -6.94 9.83 4.77
CA LEU A 278 -6.23 10.98 5.31
C LEU A 278 -4.85 10.55 5.80
N CYS A 279 -3.83 11.30 5.44
CA CYS A 279 -2.45 11.00 5.76
C CYS A 279 -1.72 12.28 6.16
N TYR A 280 -1.16 12.28 7.36
CA TYR A 280 -0.36 13.35 7.92
C TYR A 280 1.05 12.83 8.16
N ALA A 281 2.08 13.53 7.68
CA ALA A 281 3.46 13.23 7.96
C ALA A 281 4.16 14.49 8.46
N ARG A 282 4.96 14.39 9.51
CA ARG A 282 5.72 15.51 10.08
C ARG A 282 7.11 15.07 10.48
N VAL A 283 8.10 15.85 10.08
CA VAL A 283 9.48 15.72 10.57
C VAL A 283 9.56 16.41 11.93
N LEU A 284 9.83 15.66 12.99
CA LEU A 284 9.93 16.19 14.36
C LEU A 284 11.38 16.57 14.69
N ARG A 285 12.32 15.76 14.23
CA ARG A 285 13.77 15.94 14.35
C ARG A 285 14.42 15.52 13.03
N PRO A 286 15.67 15.95 12.74
CA PRO A 286 16.38 15.52 11.52
C PRO A 286 16.40 14.00 11.32
N HIS A 287 16.40 13.24 12.41
CA HIS A 287 16.46 11.78 12.42
C HIS A 287 15.09 11.11 12.69
N LEU A 288 14.07 11.86 13.12
CA LEU A 288 12.77 11.31 13.54
C LEU A 288 11.62 11.95 12.77
N THR A 289 10.86 11.12 12.08
CA THR A 289 9.61 11.53 11.41
C THR A 289 8.45 10.72 11.96
N ALA A 290 7.34 11.39 12.27
CA ALA A 290 6.09 10.77 12.62
C ALA A 290 5.10 10.86 11.44
N ALA A 291 4.26 9.85 11.30
CA ALA A 291 3.16 9.82 10.35
C ALA A 291 1.89 9.31 11.04
N ALA A 292 0.75 9.87 10.68
CA ALA A 292 -0.56 9.43 11.09
C ALA A 292 -1.42 9.21 9.85
N MET A 293 -2.16 8.12 9.80
CA MET A 293 -3.03 7.77 8.68
C MET A 293 -4.40 7.43 9.24
N LEU A 294 -5.45 7.79 8.50
CA LEU A 294 -6.83 7.47 8.81
C LEU A 294 -7.49 7.02 7.51
N GLU A 295 -7.87 5.75 7.46
CA GLU A 295 -8.56 5.14 6.31
C GLU A 295 -9.99 4.80 6.73
N VAL A 296 -10.98 5.42 6.06
CA VAL A 296 -12.40 5.26 6.34
C VAL A 296 -13.08 4.65 5.11
N GLY A 297 -13.49 3.39 5.21
CA GLY A 297 -14.26 2.74 4.16
C GLY A 297 -15.76 2.98 4.35
N PHE A 298 -16.41 3.68 3.42
CA PHE A 298 -17.86 3.92 3.50
C PHE A 298 -18.68 2.65 3.23
N ALA A 299 -18.21 1.81 2.30
CA ALA A 299 -18.88 0.55 1.99
C ALA A 299 -18.85 -0.46 3.15
N ILE A 300 -17.71 -0.54 3.85
CA ILE A 300 -17.50 -1.47 4.98
C ILE A 300 -17.87 -0.82 6.32
N ARG A 301 -18.14 0.50 6.32
CA ARG A 301 -18.39 1.33 7.52
C ARG A 301 -17.37 1.13 8.63
N LYS A 302 -16.09 1.03 8.25
CA LYS A 302 -15.00 0.84 9.20
C LYS A 302 -13.89 1.84 8.97
N ALA A 303 -13.48 2.48 10.05
CA ALA A 303 -12.37 3.41 10.11
C ALA A 303 -11.17 2.74 10.80
N VAL A 304 -9.98 2.95 10.26
CA VAL A 304 -8.72 2.51 10.86
C VAL A 304 -7.80 3.71 10.95
N ALA A 305 -7.33 3.98 12.16
CA ALA A 305 -6.28 4.96 12.38
C ALA A 305 -4.95 4.25 12.61
N THR A 306 -3.91 4.66 11.90
CA THR A 306 -2.56 4.11 12.00
C THR A 306 -1.60 5.22 12.38
N LEU A 307 -0.85 5.03 13.45
CA LEU A 307 0.28 5.88 13.82
C LEU A 307 1.55 5.16 13.45
N ALA A 308 2.47 5.84 12.76
CA ALA A 308 3.75 5.32 12.38
C ALA A 308 4.87 6.30 12.72
N TYR A 309 6.06 5.79 12.99
CA TYR A 309 7.25 6.62 13.07
C TYR A 309 8.41 5.95 12.35
N GLU A 310 9.28 6.78 11.80
CA GLU A 310 10.57 6.37 11.25
C GLU A 310 11.66 7.12 12.00
N TRP A 311 12.57 6.35 12.58
CA TRP A 311 13.81 6.83 13.15
C TRP A 311 14.97 6.34 12.28
N ARG A 312 15.69 7.27 11.68
CA ARG A 312 16.79 7.01 10.76
C ARG A 312 18.08 7.59 11.32
N ALA A 313 19.03 6.72 11.62
CA ALA A 313 20.42 7.06 11.91
C ALA A 313 21.30 6.72 10.70
N GLU A 314 22.63 6.85 10.83
CA GLU A 314 23.59 6.52 9.77
C GLU A 314 23.59 5.01 9.46
N ASP A 315 23.73 4.17 10.48
CA ASP A 315 23.87 2.73 10.31
C ASP A 315 22.56 1.94 10.44
N TRP A 316 21.50 2.56 10.95
CA TRP A 316 20.25 1.86 11.25
C TRP A 316 19.01 2.69 11.00
N THR A 317 17.93 2.01 10.62
CA THR A 317 16.61 2.59 10.44
C THR A 317 15.58 1.74 11.16
N VAL A 318 14.86 2.36 12.08
CA VAL A 318 13.73 1.76 12.78
C VAL A 318 12.46 2.38 12.23
N ARG A 319 11.51 1.53 11.84
CA ARG A 319 10.13 1.94 11.56
C ARG A 319 9.23 1.15 12.47
N ALA A 320 8.21 1.80 13.02
CA ALA A 320 7.15 1.09 13.72
C ALA A 320 5.80 1.73 13.42
N SER A 321 4.75 0.94 13.54
CA SER A 321 3.37 1.36 13.38
C SER A 321 2.46 0.69 14.40
N VAL A 322 1.40 1.40 14.76
CA VAL A 322 0.33 0.95 15.65
C VAL A 322 -0.99 1.35 15.02
N ASP A 323 -1.89 0.39 14.85
CA ASP A 323 -3.21 0.57 14.29
C ASP A 323 -4.29 0.50 15.39
N SER A 324 -5.41 1.20 15.16
CA SER A 324 -6.59 1.15 16.03
C SER A 324 -7.24 -0.23 16.11
N ASP A 325 -6.98 -1.08 15.12
CA ASP A 325 -7.39 -2.49 15.11
C ASP A 325 -6.51 -3.37 16.02
N GLY A 326 -5.52 -2.80 16.71
CA GLY A 326 -4.63 -3.55 17.62
C GLY A 326 -3.50 -4.30 16.90
N LEU A 327 -3.18 -3.91 15.67
CA LEU A 327 -2.01 -4.39 14.95
C LEU A 327 -0.81 -3.48 15.26
N VAL A 328 0.28 -4.07 15.73
CA VAL A 328 1.53 -3.38 16.02
C VAL A 328 2.64 -4.00 15.19
N GLY A 329 3.36 -3.18 14.43
CA GLY A 329 4.45 -3.62 13.58
C GLY A 329 5.73 -2.83 13.88
N ALA A 330 6.88 -3.49 13.82
CA ALA A 330 8.17 -2.83 13.92
C ALA A 330 9.19 -3.52 13.00
N THR A 331 10.05 -2.72 12.37
CA THR A 331 11.17 -3.19 11.55
C THR A 331 12.42 -2.41 11.91
N LEU A 332 13.50 -3.12 12.21
CA LEU A 332 14.84 -2.58 12.39
C LEU A 332 15.71 -3.05 11.22
N HIS A 333 16.17 -2.12 10.39
CA HIS A 333 17.22 -2.38 9.42
C HIS A 333 18.53 -1.83 9.95
N ARG A 334 19.60 -2.61 9.85
CA ARG A 334 20.95 -2.20 10.21
C ARG A 334 21.89 -2.56 9.06
N ALA A 335 22.58 -1.56 8.53
CA ALA A 335 23.72 -1.77 7.65
C ALA A 335 24.93 -2.13 8.52
N LEU A 336 25.56 -3.27 8.25
CA LEU A 336 26.72 -3.72 9.00
C LEU A 336 28.05 -3.34 8.32
N GLY A 337 27.98 -2.89 7.06
CA GLY A 337 29.16 -2.56 6.27
C GLY A 337 30.06 -3.79 6.01
N GLY A 338 31.02 -3.66 5.11
CA GLY A 338 32.01 -4.71 4.87
C GLY A 338 32.96 -4.36 3.74
N ARG A 339 34.24 -4.75 3.87
CA ARG A 339 35.30 -4.40 2.90
C ARG A 339 35.11 -5.01 1.51
N ARG A 340 34.39 -6.12 1.40
CA ARG A 340 34.16 -6.87 0.14
C ARG A 340 32.69 -7.15 -0.18
N ALA A 341 31.79 -6.92 0.78
CA ALA A 341 30.35 -7.10 0.61
C ALA A 341 29.62 -6.15 1.55
N LYS A 342 28.58 -5.46 1.06
CA LYS A 342 27.70 -4.65 1.90
C LYS A 342 26.63 -5.56 2.50
N LEU A 343 26.79 -5.90 3.77
CA LEU A 343 25.82 -6.69 4.52
C LEU A 343 24.83 -5.76 5.23
N ALA A 344 23.55 -6.11 5.16
CA ALA A 344 22.48 -5.48 5.91
C ALA A 344 21.63 -6.55 6.58
N CYS A 345 21.28 -6.32 7.84
CA CYS A 345 20.35 -7.15 8.59
C CYS A 345 19.03 -6.40 8.77
N ALA A 346 17.93 -7.13 8.70
CA ALA A 346 16.59 -6.63 8.94
C ALA A 346 15.93 -7.53 9.97
N ILE A 347 15.39 -6.95 11.03
CA ILE A 347 14.54 -7.64 12.00
C ILE A 347 13.16 -7.05 11.84
N SER A 348 12.13 -7.88 11.77
CA SER A 348 10.75 -7.44 11.75
C SER A 348 9.94 -8.19 12.78
N ALA A 349 9.00 -7.48 13.40
CA ALA A 349 8.10 -8.02 14.41
C ALA A 349 6.70 -7.49 14.12
N LEU A 350 5.72 -8.38 14.11
CA LEU A 350 4.31 -8.06 13.93
C LEU A 350 3.53 -8.72 15.06
N LEU A 351 2.84 -7.91 15.84
CA LEU A 351 1.98 -8.33 16.94
C LEU A 351 0.54 -7.97 16.61
N ASN A 352 -0.33 -8.96 16.62
CA ASN A 352 -1.77 -8.78 16.48
C ASN A 352 -2.41 -9.05 17.85
N HIS A 353 -2.77 -7.98 18.57
CA HIS A 353 -3.40 -8.07 19.89
C HIS A 353 -4.75 -8.79 19.86
N PRO A 354 -5.71 -8.46 18.96
CA PRO A 354 -7.00 -9.15 18.93
C PRO A 354 -6.94 -10.67 18.76
N ASN A 355 -5.89 -11.18 18.09
CA ASN A 355 -5.75 -12.60 17.79
C ASN A 355 -4.64 -13.28 18.60
N ASP A 356 -3.95 -12.55 19.48
CA ASP A 356 -2.76 -13.00 20.22
C ASP A 356 -1.71 -13.68 19.34
N LYS A 357 -1.55 -13.20 18.09
CA LYS A 357 -0.59 -13.75 17.13
C LYS A 357 0.62 -12.85 17.03
N PHE A 358 1.77 -13.41 17.39
CA PHE A 358 3.07 -12.78 17.20
C PHE A 358 3.81 -13.45 16.04
N ARG A 359 4.38 -12.64 15.15
CA ARG A 359 5.19 -13.08 14.02
C ARG A 359 6.51 -12.33 14.06
N LEU A 360 7.60 -13.07 13.94
CA LEU A 360 8.95 -12.53 13.89
C LEU A 360 9.59 -12.89 12.55
N GLY A 361 10.28 -11.93 11.95
CA GLY A 361 11.04 -12.10 10.74
C GLY A 361 12.50 -11.67 10.93
N PHE A 362 13.42 -12.46 10.40
CA PHE A 362 14.84 -12.12 10.32
C PHE A 362 15.30 -12.15 8.86
N GLY A 363 15.90 -11.06 8.41
CA GLY A 363 16.30 -10.85 7.03
C GLY A 363 17.79 -10.53 6.95
N VAL A 364 18.51 -11.18 6.05
CA VAL A 364 19.90 -10.81 5.72
C VAL A 364 19.94 -10.47 4.24
N THR A 365 20.41 -9.26 3.93
CA THR A 365 20.68 -8.84 2.56
C THR A 365 22.17 -8.65 2.38
N ALA A 366 22.75 -9.35 1.41
CA ALA A 366 24.14 -9.19 1.01
C ALA A 366 24.19 -8.57 -0.39
N ALA A 367 24.88 -7.45 -0.54
CA ALA A 367 25.22 -6.90 -1.84
C ALA A 367 26.71 -7.12 -2.11
N ILE A 368 27.01 -7.93 -3.13
CA ILE A 368 28.35 -8.21 -3.63
C ILE A 368 28.59 -7.25 -4.79
N VAL A 369 29.65 -6.45 -4.66
CA VAL A 369 30.08 -5.44 -5.64
C VAL A 369 31.22 -6.00 -6.48
#